data_AF-A0A915K3I4-F1
#
_entry.id   AF-A0A915K3I4-F1
#
_cell.length_a   1.000
_cell.length_b   1.000
_cell.length_c   1.000
_cell.angle_alpha   90.00
_cell.angle_beta   90.00
_cell.angle_gamma   90.00
#
_symmetry.space_group_name_H-M   'P 1'
#
loop_
_entity.id
_entity.type
_entity.pdbx_description
1 polymer ?
#
loop_
_entity_poly.entity_id
_entity_poly.type
_entity_poly.pdbx_seq_one_letter_code
_entity_poly.pdbx_strand_id
1 'polypeptide(L)'
;MFVKRGYNARRVKMEVDAEASGSMVQEFKLESDQELRFEVVNNEVVVELLDGTAETFGAELVQHKRYAFSMGSRVALYSWHGCRLELAGKPDGAYVAKQTPMVIYLNTHAALEEMRCQAERDATRGPRIMLVGKLD
;
A
#
# COMPACT_ATOMS: atom_id res chain seq x y z
N MET A 1 35.04 9.98 -3.12
CA MET A 1 34.29 10.56 -1.98
C MET A 1 32.88 10.85 -2.46
N PHE A 2 32.02 9.83 -2.48
CA PHE A 2 30.61 9.96 -2.92
C PHE A 2 29.72 9.85 -1.68
N VAL A 3 29.02 10.94 -1.39
CA VAL A 3 28.15 11.09 -0.21
C VAL A 3 26.94 10.17 -0.40
N LYS A 4 26.87 9.09 0.38
CA LYS A 4 25.67 8.26 0.54
C LYS A 4 24.60 9.08 1.26
N ARG A 5 23.70 9.75 0.52
CA ARG A 5 22.41 10.17 1.08
C ARG A 5 21.53 8.93 1.17
N GLY A 6 21.47 8.37 2.38
CA GLY A 6 20.62 7.22 2.69
C GLY A 6 19.15 7.59 2.52
N TYR A 7 18.50 6.98 1.52
CA TYR A 7 17.06 6.83 1.52
C TYR A 7 16.71 5.84 2.64
N ASN A 8 16.17 6.37 3.73
CA ASN A 8 15.78 5.60 4.90
C ASN A 8 14.42 4.96 4.57
N ALA A 9 14.45 3.78 3.95
CA ALA A 9 13.26 2.93 3.82
C ALA A 9 12.86 2.51 5.24
N ARG A 10 12.01 3.33 5.87
CA ARG A 10 11.45 3.04 7.19
C ARG A 10 10.58 1.79 7.06
N ARG A 11 11.16 0.67 7.48
CA ARG A 11 10.47 -0.60 7.74
C ARG A 11 9.21 -0.29 8.55
N VAL A 12 8.05 -0.59 7.97
CA VAL A 12 6.76 -0.57 8.69
C VAL A 12 6.94 -1.46 9.91
N LYS A 13 6.85 -0.88 11.11
CA LYS A 13 6.84 -1.66 12.35
C LYS A 13 5.52 -2.43 12.35
N MET A 14 5.60 -3.71 12.03
CA MET A 14 4.46 -4.62 12.10
C MET A 14 4.30 -5.09 13.54
N GLU A 15 3.06 -4.99 14.01
CA GLU A 15 2.53 -5.40 15.31
C GLU A 15 2.71 -4.40 16.47
N VAL A 16 1.59 -3.73 16.76
CA VAL A 16 1.30 -3.09 18.04
C VAL A 16 -0.16 -3.42 18.37
N ASP A 17 -0.38 -4.11 19.48
CA ASP A 17 -1.70 -4.25 20.09
C ASP A 17 -2.07 -2.89 20.72
N ALA A 18 -2.67 -2.01 19.93
CA ALA A 18 -3.10 -0.69 20.38
C ALA A 18 -4.53 -0.73 20.91
N GLU A 19 -4.66 -0.52 22.23
CA GLU A 19 -5.91 -0.34 22.95
C GLU A 19 -6.48 1.06 22.65
N ALA A 20 -7.71 1.12 22.12
CA ALA A 20 -8.29 2.32 21.55
C ALA A 20 -8.75 3.30 22.65
N SER A 21 -8.02 4.40 22.83
CA SER A 21 -8.47 5.56 23.60
C SER A 21 -9.11 6.60 22.66
N GLY A 22 -10.43 6.72 22.70
CA GLY A 22 -11.21 7.89 22.24
C GLY A 22 -10.83 8.55 20.90
N SER A 23 -10.29 7.82 19.94
CA SER A 23 -9.89 8.36 18.64
C SER A 23 -11.11 8.53 17.73
N MET A 24 -11.13 9.57 16.90
CA MET A 24 -12.10 9.69 15.81
C MET A 24 -11.97 8.44 14.91
N VAL A 25 -13.07 7.74 14.71
CA VAL A 25 -13.15 6.56 13.85
C VAL A 25 -13.99 6.91 12.63
N GLN A 26 -13.47 6.65 11.45
CA GLN A 26 -14.15 6.88 10.18
C GLN A 26 -14.14 5.61 9.35
N GLU A 27 -15.33 5.20 8.88
CA GLU A 27 -15.47 4.09 7.96
C GLU A 27 -15.38 4.60 6.51
N PHE A 28 -14.65 3.86 5.68
CA PHE A 28 -14.54 4.08 4.24
C PHE A 28 -14.98 2.83 3.49
N LYS A 29 -15.92 3.00 2.58
CA LYS A 29 -16.31 1.98 1.61
C LYS A 29 -15.63 2.27 0.28
N LEU A 30 -14.82 1.34 -0.18
CA LEU A 30 -14.19 1.38 -1.50
C LEU A 30 -14.96 0.46 -2.46
N GLU A 31 -15.23 0.94 -3.67
CA GLU A 31 -15.68 0.10 -4.78
C GLU A 31 -14.47 -0.58 -5.44
N SER A 32 -14.71 -1.45 -6.43
CA SER A 32 -13.64 -2.01 -7.24
C SER A 32 -12.83 -0.92 -7.94
N ASP A 33 -11.53 -1.15 -8.04
CA ASP A 33 -10.54 -0.27 -8.69
C ASP A 33 -10.37 1.11 -8.02
N GLN A 34 -10.73 1.22 -6.74
CA GLN A 34 -10.56 2.44 -5.96
C GLN A 34 -9.47 2.27 -4.90
N GLU A 35 -8.87 3.39 -4.50
CA GLU A 35 -7.99 3.45 -3.34
C GLU A 35 -8.30 4.59 -2.40
N LEU A 36 -8.10 4.35 -1.11
CA LEU A 36 -8.08 5.37 -0.08
C LEU A 36 -6.65 5.91 0.05
N ARG A 37 -6.48 7.22 -0.15
CA ARG A 37 -5.20 7.92 0.05
C ARG A 37 -5.29 8.83 1.25
N PHE A 38 -4.25 8.83 2.09
CA PHE A 38 -4.12 9.75 3.21
C PHE A 38 -2.66 9.96 3.62
N GLU A 39 -2.39 11.05 4.32
CA GLU A 39 -1.10 11.32 4.94
C GLU A 39 -1.23 11.40 6.46
N VAL A 40 -0.22 10.88 7.16
CA VAL A 40 -0.17 10.91 8.62
C VAL A 40 0.71 12.06 9.05
N VAL A 41 0.13 13.19 9.46
CA VAL A 41 0.89 14.42 9.78
C VAL A 41 1.22 14.57 11.27
N ASN A 42 0.32 14.14 12.15
CA ASN A 42 0.45 14.37 13.60
C ASN A 42 0.64 13.06 14.36
N ASN A 43 -0.47 12.46 14.79
CA ASN A 43 -0.50 11.21 15.54
C ASN A 43 -0.61 10.02 14.60
N GLU A 44 -0.32 8.84 15.14
CA GLU A 44 -0.55 7.58 14.45
C GLU A 44 -2.01 7.43 13.98
N VAL A 45 -2.16 6.80 12.82
CA VAL A 45 -3.45 6.41 12.26
C VAL A 45 -3.47 4.89 12.17
N VAL A 46 -4.50 4.28 12.73
CA VAL A 46 -4.70 2.83 12.68
C VAL A 46 -5.74 2.51 11.62
N VAL A 47 -5.45 1.53 10.78
CA VAL A 47 -6.35 1.02 9.74
C VAL A 47 -6.73 -0.41 10.07
N GLU A 48 -8.00 -0.75 9.95
CA GLU A 48 -8.51 -2.11 10.03
C GLU A 48 -9.34 -2.43 8.78
N LEU A 49 -9.11 -3.60 8.17
CA LEU A 49 -9.95 -4.12 7.10
C LEU A 49 -11.13 -4.86 7.72
N LEU A 50 -12.35 -4.36 7.52
CA LEU A 50 -13.56 -4.94 8.09
C LEU A 50 -14.16 -6.03 7.19
N ASP A 51 -14.14 -5.83 5.88
CA ASP A 51 -14.75 -6.73 4.90
C ASP A 51 -14.15 -6.53 3.49
N GLY A 52 -14.17 -7.59 2.67
CA GLY A 52 -13.60 -7.59 1.31
C GLY A 52 -12.08 -7.79 1.30
N THR A 53 -11.42 -7.29 0.25
CA THR A 53 -9.97 -7.39 0.07
C THR A 53 -9.35 -6.02 -0.16
N ALA A 54 -8.18 -5.78 0.43
CA ALA A 54 -7.44 -4.54 0.25
C ALA A 54 -5.94 -4.82 0.30
N GLU A 55 -5.17 -4.00 -0.41
CA GLU A 55 -3.71 -4.08 -0.44
C GLU A 55 -3.09 -2.69 -0.29
N THR A 56 -1.88 -2.64 0.25
CA THR A 56 -1.05 -1.43 0.26
C THR A 56 0.26 -1.72 -0.46
N PHE A 57 0.49 -1.02 -1.57
CA PHE A 57 1.67 -1.20 -2.43
C PHE A 57 2.00 -2.67 -2.77
N GLY A 58 0.96 -3.47 -3.03
CA GLY A 58 1.07 -4.90 -3.37
C GLY A 58 1.12 -5.87 -2.18
N ALA A 59 1.06 -5.37 -0.94
CA ALA A 59 0.95 -6.20 0.26
C ALA A 59 -0.51 -6.27 0.73
N GLU A 60 -1.07 -7.47 0.77
CA GLU A 60 -2.46 -7.72 1.18
C GLU A 60 -2.69 -7.44 2.68
N LEU A 61 -3.83 -6.83 3.01
CA LEU A 61 -4.28 -6.63 4.38
C LEU A 61 -5.09 -7.84 4.85
N VAL A 62 -4.86 -8.23 6.10
CA VAL A 62 -5.63 -9.28 6.76
C VAL A 62 -6.86 -8.65 7.41
N GLN A 63 -8.03 -9.24 7.17
CA GLN A 63 -9.28 -8.81 7.80
C GLN A 63 -9.15 -8.84 9.33
N HIS A 64 -9.71 -7.83 9.99
CA HIS A 64 -9.68 -7.62 11.44
C HIS A 64 -8.28 -7.49 12.06
N LYS A 65 -7.24 -7.33 11.22
CA LYS A 65 -5.90 -6.96 11.70
C LYS A 65 -5.75 -5.46 11.66
N ARG A 66 -5.21 -4.90 12.75
CA ARG A 66 -4.93 -3.48 12.89
C ARG A 66 -3.53 -3.15 12.37
N TYR A 67 -3.46 -2.14 11.52
CA TYR A 67 -2.23 -1.64 10.90
C TYR A 67 -2.00 -0.19 11.31
N ALA A 68 -0.93 0.04 12.07
CA ALA A 68 -0.63 1.34 12.64
C ALA A 68 0.41 2.09 11.78
N PHE A 69 0.03 3.27 11.30
CA PHE A 69 0.84 4.11 10.42
C PHE A 69 1.37 5.33 11.16
N SER A 70 2.69 5.42 11.27
CA SER A 70 3.38 6.50 11.98
C SER A 70 3.42 7.83 11.22
N MET A 71 3.73 8.92 11.92
CA MET A 71 3.92 10.25 11.34
C MET A 71 4.90 10.27 10.15
N GLY A 72 4.52 11.01 9.10
CA GLY A 72 5.23 11.12 7.82
C GLY A 72 4.91 10.03 6.81
N SER A 73 3.97 9.12 7.11
CA SER A 73 3.55 8.07 6.19
C SER A 73 2.55 8.61 5.17
N ARG A 74 2.80 8.34 3.89
CA ARG A 74 1.84 8.52 2.80
C ARG A 74 1.31 7.15 2.43
N VAL A 75 0.02 6.93 2.64
CA VAL A 75 -0.60 5.62 2.54
C VAL A 75 -1.59 5.63 1.39
N ALA A 76 -1.56 4.56 0.60
CA ALA A 76 -2.59 4.21 -0.37
C ALA A 76 -3.05 2.78 -0.08
N LEU A 77 -4.35 2.62 0.09
CA LEU A 77 -5.02 1.33 0.30
C LEU A 77 -5.93 1.08 -0.90
N TYR A 78 -5.56 0.14 -1.75
CA TYR A 78 -6.26 -0.15 -3.00
C TYR A 78 -7.10 -1.42 -2.86
N SER A 79 -8.22 -1.49 -3.56
CA SER A 79 -9.05 -2.70 -3.64
C SER A 79 -9.42 -3.04 -5.08
N TRP A 80 -9.10 -4.26 -5.49
CA TRP A 80 -9.51 -4.82 -6.79
C TRP A 80 -11.01 -5.14 -6.84
N HIS A 81 -11.62 -5.51 -5.71
CA HIS A 81 -12.98 -6.07 -5.67
C HIS A 81 -13.94 -5.27 -4.79
N GLY A 82 -13.46 -4.21 -4.15
CA GLY A 82 -14.18 -3.45 -3.15
C GLY A 82 -13.95 -3.97 -1.73
N CYS A 83 -13.99 -3.06 -0.77
CA CYS A 83 -13.77 -3.37 0.64
C CYS A 83 -14.39 -2.32 1.56
N ARG A 84 -14.43 -2.65 2.86
CA ARG A 84 -14.75 -1.72 3.95
C ARG A 84 -13.56 -1.61 4.87
N LEU A 85 -13.10 -0.38 5.08
CA LEU A 85 -11.96 -0.03 5.92
C LEU A 85 -12.42 0.86 7.05
N GLU A 86 -11.87 0.63 8.24
CA GLU A 86 -11.98 1.53 9.37
C GLU A 86 -10.65 2.27 9.55
N LEU A 87 -10.72 3.59 9.69
CA LEU A 87 -9.59 4.44 10.05
C LEU A 87 -9.83 5.03 11.44
N ALA A 88 -8.96 4.73 12.38
CA ALA A 88 -8.93 5.33 13.70
C ALA A 88 -7.76 6.32 13.81
N GLY A 89 -8.08 7.59 14.09
CA GLY A 89 -7.12 8.69 14.17
C GLY A 89 -7.54 9.90 13.34
N LYS A 90 -6.64 10.87 13.20
CA LYS A 90 -6.88 12.09 12.40
C LYS A 90 -5.90 12.14 11.21
N PRO A 91 -6.23 11.49 10.09
CA PRO A 91 -5.45 11.61 8.86
C PRO A 91 -5.55 13.03 8.29
N ASP A 92 -4.55 13.43 7.52
CA ASP A 92 -4.62 14.62 6.67
C ASP A 92 -4.94 14.22 5.23
N GLY A 93 -5.83 14.98 4.59
CA GLY A 93 -6.21 14.75 3.19
C GLY A 93 -6.70 13.34 2.88
N ALA A 94 -7.52 12.71 3.73
CA ALA A 94 -8.11 11.41 3.43
C ALA A 94 -9.18 11.50 2.33
N TYR A 95 -8.97 10.84 1.19
CA TYR A 95 -9.95 10.79 0.09
C TYR A 95 -9.85 9.49 -0.71
N VAL A 96 -10.97 9.14 -1.36
CA VAL A 96 -11.05 8.00 -2.28
C VAL A 96 -10.68 8.44 -3.69
N ALA A 97 -9.62 7.87 -4.24
CA ALA A 97 -9.20 8.05 -5.62
C ALA A 97 -9.77 6.95 -6.51
N LYS A 98 -10.33 7.34 -7.66
CA LYS A 98 -10.91 6.43 -8.67
C LYS A 98 -9.99 6.19 -9.87
N GLN A 99 -9.01 7.05 -10.07
CA GLN A 99 -8.06 6.95 -11.17
C GLN A 99 -6.70 6.55 -10.61
N THR A 100 -6.29 5.33 -10.91
CA THR A 100 -5.04 4.75 -10.42
C THR A 100 -4.31 4.06 -11.58
N PRO A 101 -2.97 4.05 -11.57
CA PRO A 101 -2.19 3.31 -12.57
C PRO A 101 -2.08 1.80 -12.22
N MET A 102 -2.87 1.26 -11.29
CA MET A 102 -2.70 -0.10 -10.76
C MET A 102 -2.76 -1.19 -11.83
N VAL A 103 -3.63 -1.03 -12.84
CA VAL A 103 -3.71 -1.94 -13.99
C VAL A 103 -2.40 -1.99 -14.78
N ILE A 104 -1.66 -0.87 -14.87
CA ILE A 104 -0.37 -0.84 -15.56
C ILE A 104 0.66 -1.68 -14.79
N TYR A 105 0.65 -1.62 -13.46
CA TYR A 105 1.52 -2.44 -12.63
C TYR A 105 1.16 -3.93 -12.73
N LEU A 106 -0.14 -4.26 -12.75
CA LEU A 106 -0.62 -5.64 -12.92
C LEU A 106 -0.20 -6.22 -14.29
N ASN A 107 -0.41 -5.48 -15.37
CA ASN A 107 0.00 -5.91 -16.71
C ASN A 107 1.52 -6.10 -16.80
N THR A 108 2.28 -5.19 -16.18
CA THR A 108 3.73 -5.29 -16.10
C THR A 108 4.15 -6.54 -15.33
N HIS A 109 3.51 -6.81 -14.19
CA HIS A 109 3.76 -8.02 -13.40
C HIS A 109 3.49 -9.28 -14.22
N ALA A 110 2.34 -9.37 -14.90
CA ALA A 110 1.97 -10.51 -15.73
C ALA A 110 2.99 -10.79 -16.85
N ALA A 111 3.42 -9.74 -17.57
CA ALA A 111 4.42 -9.89 -18.62
C ALA A 111 5.78 -10.37 -18.08
N LEU A 112 6.19 -9.87 -16.90
CA LEU A 112 7.42 -10.32 -16.24
C LEU A 112 7.34 -11.77 -15.78
N GLU A 113 6.17 -12.19 -15.33
CA GLU A 113 5.95 -13.58 -14.93
C GLU A 113 6.00 -14.52 -16.12
N GLU A 114 5.39 -14.16 -17.24
CA GLU A 114 5.52 -14.91 -18.49
C GLU A 114 7.00 -15.08 -18.91
N MET A 115 7.79 -14.00 -18.82
CA MET A 115 9.23 -14.05 -19.07
C MET A 115 9.99 -14.95 -18.07
N ARG A 116 9.55 -15.03 -16.80
CA ARG A 116 10.14 -15.95 -15.80
C ARG A 116 9.81 -17.39 -16.14
N CYS A 117 8.55 -17.71 -16.43
CA CYS A 117 8.14 -19.05 -16.81
C CYS A 117 8.89 -19.54 -18.06
N GLN A 118 9.10 -18.66 -19.05
CA GLN A 118 9.87 -19.01 -20.24
C GLN A 118 11.35 -19.24 -19.90
N ALA A 119 11.96 -18.38 -19.08
CA ALA A 119 13.34 -18.56 -18.65
C ALA A 119 13.55 -19.86 -17.86
N GLU A 120 12.59 -20.26 -17.02
CA GLU A 120 12.63 -21.51 -16.29
C GLU A 120 12.59 -22.73 -17.24
N ARG A 121 11.71 -22.71 -18.24
CA ARG A 121 11.64 -23.77 -19.28
C ARG A 121 12.93 -23.91 -20.07
N ASP A 122 13.54 -22.78 -20.42
CA ASP A 122 14.76 -22.75 -21.22
C ASP A 122 16.04 -22.91 -20.37
N ALA A 123 15.90 -23.09 -19.04
CA ALA A 123 16.99 -23.10 -18.07
C ALA A 123 17.92 -21.87 -18.19
N THR A 124 17.34 -20.71 -18.50
CA THR A 124 18.04 -19.42 -18.61
C THR A 124 17.69 -18.50 -17.44
N ARG A 125 18.27 -17.30 -17.44
CA ARG A 125 18.03 -16.30 -16.38
C ARG A 125 16.76 -15.49 -16.66
N GLY A 126 15.95 -15.27 -15.63
CA GLY A 126 14.76 -14.41 -15.70
C GLY A 126 15.03 -12.93 -16.02
N PRO A 127 13.97 -12.14 -16.25
CA PRO A 127 14.06 -10.77 -16.74
C PRO A 127 14.76 -9.82 -15.77
N ARG A 128 15.41 -8.77 -16.31
CA ARG A 128 16.00 -7.67 -15.54
C ARG A 128 15.29 -6.36 -15.90
N ILE A 129 14.99 -5.55 -14.89
CA ILE A 129 14.21 -4.32 -15.05
C ILE A 129 15.01 -3.16 -14.48
N MET A 130 14.92 -2.00 -15.12
CA MET A 130 15.42 -0.73 -14.61
C MET A 130 14.26 0.27 -14.56
N LEU A 131 14.02 0.85 -13.39
CA LEU A 131 13.08 1.96 -13.22
C LEU A 131 13.86 3.27 -13.34
N VAL A 132 13.42 4.16 -14.23
CA VAL A 132 14.04 5.46 -14.48
C VAL A 132 12.99 6.57 -14.44
N GLY A 133 13.38 7.75 -13.98
CA GLY A 133 12.49 8.91 -13.87
C GLY A 133 13.23 10.14 -13.35
N LYS A 134 12.59 11.30 -13.43
CA LYS A 134 13.03 12.53 -12.77
C LYS A 134 12.72 12.44 -11.27
N LEU A 135 13.40 13.24 -10.44
CA LEU A 135 12.97 13.46 -9.07
C LEU A 135 11.60 14.18 -9.05
N ASP A 136 10.71 13.70 -8.19
CA ASP A 136 9.40 14.29 -7.90
C ASP A 136 9.50 15.72 -7.34
#